data_AF-A0A3D1PM55-F1
#
_entry.id   AF-A0A3D1PM55-F1
#
_cell.length_a   1.000
_cell.length_b   1.000
_cell.length_c   1.000
_cell.angle_alpha   90.00
_cell.angle_beta   90.00
_cell.angle_gamma   90.00
#
_symmetry.space_group_name_H-M   'P 1'
#
loop_
_entity.id
_entity.type
_entity.pdbx_description
1 polymer ?
#
loop_
_entity_poly.entity_id
_entity_poly.type
_entity_poly.pdbx_seq_one_letter_code
_entity_poly.pdbx_strand_id
1 'polypeptide(L)'
;EIRSNIFYCDAQMPSQKPHVENNHEFIRDIILKKKSMSNLTQNKIDLMFSHINSVPRKSLGGKTPYEAFDFFYGKDTLDKLNIQKIKEDEVTLQPYLLNL
;
A
#
# COMPACT_ATOMS: atom_id res chain seq x y z
N GLU A 1 1.23 -9.25 -28.81
CA GLU A 1 2.13 -9.73 -27.73
C GLU A 1 1.34 -9.76 -26.43
N ILE A 2 1.26 -10.90 -25.74
CA ILE A 2 0.63 -10.99 -24.42
C ILE A 2 1.69 -10.63 -23.37
N ARG A 3 1.52 -9.50 -22.68
CA ARG A 3 2.49 -9.00 -21.69
C ARG A 3 2.36 -9.65 -20.31
N SER A 4 1.21 -10.22 -19.98
CA SER A 4 0.93 -10.82 -18.67
C SER A 4 -0.19 -11.86 -18.74
N ASN A 5 -0.18 -12.81 -17.80
CA ASN A 5 -1.27 -13.77 -17.58
C ASN A 5 -2.28 -13.21 -16.58
N ILE A 6 -3.58 -13.46 -16.80
CA ILE A 6 -4.66 -13.04 -15.89
C ILE A 6 -5.15 -14.25 -15.10
N PHE A 7 -5.27 -14.10 -13.79
CA PHE A 7 -5.72 -15.15 -12.87
C PHE A 7 -6.93 -14.68 -12.06
N TYR A 8 -7.90 -15.58 -11.86
CA TYR A 8 -9.11 -15.35 -11.06
C TYR A 8 -9.12 -16.27 -9.84
N CYS A 9 -9.80 -15.83 -8.78
CA CYS A 9 -10.16 -16.74 -7.69
C CYS A 9 -11.31 -17.64 -8.14
N ASP A 10 -11.42 -18.78 -7.48
CA ASP A 10 -12.64 -19.59 -7.53
C ASP A 10 -13.83 -18.79 -6.99
N ALA A 11 -15.02 -19.13 -7.51
CA ALA A 11 -16.25 -18.46 -7.11
C ALA A 11 -16.44 -18.54 -5.59
N GLN A 12 -16.77 -17.40 -4.97
CA GLN A 12 -16.99 -17.27 -3.53
C GLN A 12 -15.77 -17.61 -2.65
N MET A 13 -14.54 -17.62 -3.19
CA MET A 13 -13.30 -17.87 -2.44
C MET A 13 -12.41 -16.62 -2.32
N PRO A 14 -12.85 -15.56 -1.57
CA PRO A 14 -12.02 -14.36 -1.36
C PRO A 14 -10.75 -14.67 -0.55
N SER A 15 -10.75 -15.75 0.22
CA SER A 15 -9.59 -16.26 0.97
C SER A 15 -8.39 -16.64 0.10
N GLN A 16 -8.55 -16.77 -1.23
CA GLN A 16 -7.45 -16.95 -2.18
C GLN A 16 -6.67 -15.66 -2.47
N LYS A 17 -7.16 -14.50 -1.99
CA LYS A 17 -6.47 -13.20 -2.05
C LYS A 17 -6.37 -12.54 -0.67
N PRO A 18 -5.94 -13.26 0.38
CA PRO A 18 -6.02 -12.76 1.75
C PRO A 18 -5.11 -11.55 1.95
N HIS A 19 -3.97 -11.51 1.27
CA HIS A 19 -3.02 -10.40 1.36
C HIS A 19 -3.57 -9.09 0.76
N VAL A 20 -4.40 -9.19 -0.28
CA VAL A 20 -5.03 -8.02 -0.90
C VAL A 20 -6.05 -7.42 0.06
N GLU A 21 -6.88 -8.26 0.68
CA GLU A 21 -7.87 -7.81 1.66
C GLU A 21 -7.23 -7.19 2.91
N ASN A 22 -6.15 -7.79 3.42
CA ASN A 22 -5.38 -7.21 4.51
C ASN A 22 -4.77 -5.85 4.11
N ASN A 23 -4.31 -5.69 2.87
CA ASN A 23 -3.78 -4.40 2.42
C ASN A 23 -4.87 -3.33 2.32
N HIS A 24 -6.10 -3.72 1.95
CA HIS A 24 -7.25 -2.81 1.94
C HIS A 24 -7.62 -2.30 3.34
N GLU A 25 -7.32 -3.03 4.42
CA GLU A 25 -7.54 -2.55 5.79
C GLU A 25 -6.75 -1.27 6.08
N PHE A 26 -5.46 -1.24 5.73
CA PHE A 26 -4.62 -0.05 5.89
C PHE A 26 -5.14 1.17 5.14
N ILE A 27 -5.71 0.97 3.95
CA ILE A 27 -6.32 2.06 3.17
C ILE A 27 -7.58 2.58 3.90
N ARG A 28 -8.37 1.70 4.50
CA ARG A 28 -9.60 2.06 5.23
C ARG A 28 -9.35 2.75 6.56
N ASP A 29 -8.20 2.52 7.19
CA ASP A 29 -7.78 3.26 8.39
C ASP A 29 -7.54 4.74 8.07
N ILE A 30 -7.09 5.05 6.85
CA ILE A 30 -6.80 6.41 6.39
C ILE A 30 -8.02 7.04 5.73
N ILE A 31 -8.67 6.33 4.79
CA ILE A 31 -9.85 6.82 4.06
C ILE A 31 -11.11 6.25 4.70
N LEU A 32 -11.66 7.00 5.65
CA LEU A 32 -12.86 6.61 6.39
C LEU A 32 -14.07 6.42 5.45
N LYS A 33 -14.92 5.45 5.80
CA LYS A 33 -16.19 5.24 5.12
C LYS A 33 -17.03 6.53 5.13
N LYS A 34 -17.79 6.74 4.05
CA LYS A 34 -18.68 7.91 3.85
C LYS A 34 -17.96 9.26 3.70
N LYS A 35 -16.62 9.30 3.68
CA LYS A 35 -15.87 10.50 3.27
C LYS A 35 -15.86 10.63 1.75
N SER A 36 -15.93 11.87 1.27
CA SER A 36 -15.78 12.14 -0.16
C SER A 36 -14.35 11.83 -0.61
N MET A 37 -14.22 11.13 -1.72
CA MET A 37 -12.94 10.87 -2.38
C MET A 37 -12.65 11.89 -3.50
N SER A 38 -13.50 12.91 -3.68
CA SER A 38 -13.38 13.91 -4.75
C SER A 38 -12.07 14.70 -4.70
N ASN A 39 -11.48 14.85 -3.50
CA ASN A 39 -10.27 15.62 -3.26
C ASN A 39 -9.01 14.74 -3.16
N LEU A 40 -9.09 13.48 -3.59
CA LEU A 40 -7.92 12.61 -3.72
C LEU A 40 -7.17 12.95 -5.01
N THR A 41 -5.89 13.29 -4.85
CA THR A 41 -4.96 13.52 -5.95
C THR A 41 -3.93 12.41 -5.97
N GLN A 42 -3.20 12.24 -7.08
CA GLN A 42 -2.11 11.26 -7.16
C GLN A 42 -1.11 11.46 -6.03
N ASN A 43 -0.72 12.71 -5.72
CA ASN A 43 0.20 13.01 -4.62
C ASN A 43 -0.32 12.54 -3.26
N LYS A 44 -1.63 12.62 -3.00
CA LYS A 44 -2.24 12.10 -1.76
C LYS A 44 -2.19 10.56 -1.73
N ILE A 45 -2.39 9.92 -2.87
CA ILE A 45 -2.30 8.46 -3.00
C ILE A 45 -0.86 7.99 -2.82
N ASP A 46 0.11 8.66 -3.45
CA ASP A 46 1.54 8.35 -3.32
C ASP A 46 2.00 8.52 -1.86
N LEU A 47 1.57 9.60 -1.20
CA LEU A 47 1.81 9.81 0.23
C LEU A 47 1.22 8.66 1.06
N MET A 48 -0.06 8.35 0.87
CA MET A 48 -0.75 7.27 1.58
C MET A 48 0.00 5.94 1.44
N PHE A 49 0.34 5.54 0.22
CA PHE A 49 1.04 4.28 -0.02
C PHE A 49 2.49 4.29 0.48
N SER A 50 3.17 5.43 0.49
CA SER A 50 4.50 5.56 1.11
C SER A 50 4.44 5.29 2.61
N HIS A 51 3.42 5.81 3.31
CA HIS A 51 3.19 5.50 4.73
C HIS A 51 2.80 4.03 4.93
N ILE A 52 1.85 3.47 4.16
CA ILE A 52 1.43 2.06 4.25
C ILE A 52 2.62 1.12 4.05
N ASN A 53 3.45 1.38 3.03
CA ASN A 53 4.61 0.55 2.70
C ASN A 53 5.80 0.76 3.64
N SER A 54 5.72 1.72 4.57
CA SER A 54 6.72 1.94 5.62
C SER A 54 6.29 1.32 6.96
N VAL A 55 5.17 0.58 7.02
CA VAL A 55 4.75 -0.14 8.23
C VAL A 55 5.34 -1.56 8.24
N PRO A 56 6.05 -1.95 9.31
CA PRO A 56 6.58 -3.30 9.48
C PRO A 56 5.53 -4.40 9.32
N ARG A 57 5.93 -5.53 8.73
CA ARG A 57 5.06 -6.71 8.56
C ARG A 57 5.68 -7.93 9.24
N LYS A 58 4.89 -8.61 10.09
CA LYS A 58 5.30 -9.87 10.70
C LYS A 58 5.64 -10.93 9.64
N SER A 59 4.90 -10.96 8.54
CA SER A 59 5.15 -11.86 7.39
C SER A 59 6.48 -11.59 6.67
N LEU A 60 7.06 -10.40 6.85
CA LEU A 60 8.37 -10.01 6.30
C LEU A 60 9.48 -10.01 7.37
N GLY A 61 9.26 -10.72 8.50
CA GLY A 61 10.24 -10.78 9.57
C GLY A 61 10.48 -9.44 10.27
N GLY A 62 9.47 -8.56 10.30
CA GLY A 62 9.59 -7.23 10.90
C GLY A 62 10.11 -6.14 9.95
N LYS A 63 10.45 -6.48 8.71
CA LYS A 63 10.78 -5.49 7.67
C LYS A 63 9.53 -4.82 7.12
N THR A 64 9.72 -3.64 6.56
CA THR A 64 8.68 -2.93 5.82
C THR A 64 8.55 -3.46 4.38
N PRO A 65 7.37 -3.33 3.75
CA PRO A 65 7.22 -3.60 2.31
C PRO A 65 8.22 -2.80 1.46
N TYR A 66 8.52 -1.55 1.83
CA TYR A 66 9.54 -0.74 1.16
C TYR A 66 10.90 -1.43 1.17
N GLU A 67 11.40 -1.85 2.34
CA GLU A 67 12.71 -2.48 2.47
C GLU A 67 12.79 -3.83 1.77
N ALA A 68 11.72 -4.63 1.86
CA ALA A 68 11.65 -5.89 1.13
C ALA A 68 11.69 -5.65 -0.39
N PHE A 69 10.93 -4.67 -0.89
CA PHE A 69 10.88 -4.36 -2.31
C PHE A 69 12.22 -3.80 -2.83
N ASP A 70 12.83 -2.86 -2.11
CA ASP A 70 14.14 -2.28 -2.44
C ASP A 70 15.21 -3.39 -2.52
N PHE A 71 15.21 -4.31 -1.56
CA PHE A 71 16.13 -5.44 -1.55
C PHE A 71 16.02 -6.34 -2.80
N PHE A 72 14.80 -6.59 -3.30
CA PHE A 72 14.60 -7.48 -4.45
C PHE A 72 14.69 -6.79 -5.81
N TYR A 73 14.25 -5.53 -5.90
CA TYR A 73 14.03 -4.84 -7.19
C TYR A 73 14.76 -3.50 -7.33
N GLY A 74 15.43 -3.04 -6.26
CA GLY A 74 16.18 -1.79 -6.21
C GLY A 74 15.32 -0.54 -6.10
N LYS A 75 15.92 0.49 -5.52
CA LYS A 75 15.33 1.82 -5.28
C LYS A 75 14.80 2.49 -6.55
N ASP A 76 15.48 2.34 -7.68
CA ASP A 76 15.09 2.97 -8.95
C ASP A 76 13.65 2.62 -9.37
N THR A 77 13.20 1.41 -9.04
CA THR A 77 11.83 0.96 -9.33
C THR A 77 10.83 1.64 -8.40
N LEU A 78 11.16 1.79 -7.11
CA LEU A 78 10.32 2.51 -6.13
C LEU A 78 10.20 4.00 -6.49
N ASP A 79 11.30 4.61 -6.91
CA ASP A 79 11.33 6.02 -7.33
C ASP A 79 10.39 6.25 -8.52
N LYS A 80 10.38 5.35 -9.52
CA LYS A 80 9.45 5.40 -10.67
C LYS A 80 7.98 5.21 -10.28
N LEU A 81 7.72 4.51 -9.18
CA LEU A 81 6.39 4.29 -8.61
C LEU A 81 5.99 5.40 -7.61
N ASN A 82 6.84 6.42 -7.41
CA ASN A 82 6.66 7.49 -6.43
C ASN A 82 6.48 6.99 -4.98
N ILE A 83 7.03 5.83 -4.64
CA ILE A 83 6.99 5.30 -3.27
C ILE A 83 8.24 5.77 -2.53
N GLN A 84 8.02 6.51 -1.44
CA GLN A 84 9.08 7.09 -0.63
C GLN A 84 9.25 6.31 0.69
N LYS A 85 10.49 6.26 1.18
CA LYS A 85 10.76 5.75 2.52
C LYS A 85 10.32 6.79 3.55
N ILE A 86 9.43 6.41 4.44
CA ILE A 86 9.03 7.24 5.58
C ILE A 86 9.84 6.80 6.81
N LYS A 87 10.33 7.77 7.59
CA LYS A 87 11.03 7.48 8.84
C LYS A 87 10.04 6.84 9.83
N GLU A 88 10.49 5.85 10.60
CA GLU A 88 9.65 5.06 11.51
C GLU A 88 8.75 5.92 12.41
N ASP A 89 9.31 6.95 13.05
CA ASP A 89 8.58 7.87 13.94
C ASP A 89 7.54 8.76 13.23
N GLU A 90 7.60 8.85 11.91
CA GLU A 90 6.73 9.69 11.08
C GLU A 90 5.62 8.86 10.39
N VAL A 91 5.69 7.52 10.48
CA VAL A 91 4.68 6.65 9.87
C VAL A 91 3.34 6.81 10.60
N THR A 92 2.29 7.13 9.86
CA THR A 92 0.92 7.16 10.37
C THR A 92 -0.05 6.53 9.37
N LEU A 93 -1.07 5.87 9.91
CA LEU A 93 -2.19 5.29 9.16
C LEU A 93 -3.50 5.99 9.53
N GLN A 94 -3.42 7.14 10.18
CA GLN A 94 -4.59 7.82 10.71
C GLN A 94 -5.25 8.71 9.63
N PRO A 95 -6.56 8.99 9.75
CA PRO A 95 -7.29 9.77 8.75
C PRO A 95 -6.74 11.17 8.49
N TYR A 96 -6.09 11.78 9.48
CA TYR A 96 -5.49 13.11 9.34
C TYR A 96 -4.31 13.15 8.36
N LEU A 97 -3.79 12.00 7.92
CA LEU A 97 -2.70 11.95 6.95
C LEU A 97 -3.04 12.70 5.66
N LEU A 98 -4.28 12.57 5.17
CA LEU A 98 -4.69 13.13 3.88
C LEU A 98 -5.58 14.37 3.99
N ASN A 99 -6.00 14.73 5.20
CA ASN A 99 -6.93 15.82 5.49
C ASN A 99 -8.13 15.83 4.51
N LEU A 100 -8.86 14.70 4.47
CA LEU A 100 -10.02 14.46 3.59
C LEU A 100 -11.37 14.90 4.20
#